data_AF-A0A965R1T3-F1
#
_entry.id   AF-A0A965R1T3-F1
#
_cell.length_a   1.000
_cell.length_b   1.000
_cell.length_c   1.000
_cell.angle_alpha   90.00
_cell.angle_beta   90.00
_cell.angle_gamma   90.00
#
_symmetry.space_group_name_H-M   'P 1'
#
loop_
_entity.id
_entity.type
_entity.pdbx_description
1 polymer ?
#
loop_
_entity_poly.entity_id
_entity_poly.type
_entity_poly.pdbx_seq_one_letter_code
_entity_poly.pdbx_strand_id
1 'polypeptide(L)'
;VELMIRVAAGEKLPLTQAQVQRKGWAIECRINAEDPFRNFLPSTGRLVRFAPPAQTMFQGNTADLLGVRVDTGVQDGGEIPMYYDSMIAKLIVHGSDRMDAIAKMREALNGFVIRGVSSNIPFQSALLAHPKFVAGDFNTGFIAENYAQGFRSEDVPHDDAAFPVALAAFVRRKSRERATSLSGQLPGYSVDAGKDYVVVTLSGSGDNSYTAVHVDEFVGETGSARVRVGASSYDIRSQSRLNDIAISGTVNGKPFTAQVERGTPKNPLALRVQHNGQRIDVLVVSPRMAELHRLMPFKAPPDLSRFVLSPMPGLLAEVAVVPGQKVQAGERVAVIEAMKMENVLFAAADGVVSKVLATKGESLSVDQAIVEFV
;
A
#
# COMPACT_ATOMS: atom_id res chain seq x y z
N VAL A 1 -15.63 3.90 26.90
CA VAL A 1 -16.95 4.51 26.64
C VAL A 1 -17.95 4.16 27.74
N GLU A 2 -18.19 2.88 28.05
CA GLU A 2 -19.13 2.47 29.12
C GLU A 2 -18.97 3.25 30.43
N LEU A 3 -17.77 3.24 31.03
CA LEU A 3 -17.52 3.95 32.29
C LEU A 3 -17.71 5.48 32.16
N MET A 4 -17.50 6.07 30.98
CA MET A 4 -17.75 7.50 30.77
C MET A 4 -19.25 7.81 30.88
N ILE A 5 -20.10 6.95 30.32
CA ILE A 5 -21.56 7.12 30.37
C ILE A 5 -22.06 6.92 31.80
N ARG A 6 -21.60 5.88 32.50
CA ARG A 6 -21.97 5.62 33.91
C ARG A 6 -21.61 6.78 34.83
N VAL A 7 -20.37 7.30 34.72
CA VAL A 7 -19.93 8.46 35.51
C VAL A 7 -20.73 9.71 35.16
N ALA A 8 -21.04 9.94 33.87
CA ALA A 8 -21.89 11.06 33.46
C ALA A 8 -23.33 10.97 34.02
N ALA A 9 -23.82 9.74 34.27
CA ALA A 9 -25.10 9.48 34.94
C ALA A 9 -25.01 9.55 36.48
N GLY A 10 -23.86 9.93 37.05
CA GLY A 10 -23.66 10.05 38.49
C GLY A 10 -23.26 8.76 39.21
N GLU A 11 -22.98 7.67 38.49
CA GLU A 11 -22.46 6.43 39.10
C GLU A 11 -21.01 6.59 39.55
N LYS A 12 -20.63 5.85 40.61
CA LYS A 12 -19.24 5.72 41.04
C LYS A 12 -18.50 4.72 40.15
N LEU A 13 -17.17 4.79 40.14
CA LEU A 13 -16.35 3.78 39.47
C LEU A 13 -16.55 2.40 40.13
N PRO A 14 -16.82 1.34 39.35
CA PRO A 14 -17.05 0.00 39.89
C PRO A 14 -15.74 -0.74 40.26
N LEU A 15 -14.59 -0.07 40.10
CA LEU A 15 -13.26 -0.63 40.25
C LEU A 15 -12.42 0.25 41.16
N THR A 16 -11.60 -0.37 42.00
CA THR A 16 -10.53 0.26 42.77
C THR A 16 -9.23 0.30 41.96
N GLN A 17 -8.25 1.10 42.39
CA GLN A 17 -6.94 1.16 41.72
C GLN A 17 -6.24 -0.21 41.65
N ALA A 18 -6.36 -1.04 42.70
CA ALA A 18 -5.78 -2.38 42.72
C ALA A 18 -6.42 -3.35 41.71
N GLN A 19 -7.65 -3.07 41.25
CA GLN A 19 -8.36 -3.89 40.27
C GLN A 19 -8.03 -3.47 38.82
N VAL A 20 -7.39 -2.32 38.59
CA VAL A 20 -6.99 -1.86 37.26
C VAL A 20 -5.70 -2.59 36.84
N GLN A 21 -5.88 -3.72 36.14
CA GLN A 21 -4.77 -4.54 35.65
C GLN A 21 -4.37 -4.14 34.23
N ARG A 22 -3.06 -4.16 33.94
CA ARG A 22 -2.49 -3.98 32.60
C ARG A 22 -1.94 -5.34 32.13
N LYS A 23 -2.65 -6.01 31.23
CA LYS A 23 -2.28 -7.34 30.72
C LYS A 23 -1.95 -7.26 29.24
N GLY A 24 -0.86 -7.91 28.83
CA GLY A 24 -0.40 -7.94 27.45
C GLY A 24 0.06 -6.58 26.93
N TRP A 25 0.08 -6.44 25.60
CA TRP A 25 0.50 -5.24 24.88
C TRP A 25 -0.48 -4.91 23.77
N ALA A 26 -0.77 -3.63 23.58
CA ALA A 26 -1.61 -3.16 22.49
C ALA A 26 -0.83 -2.21 21.58
N ILE A 27 -1.09 -2.27 20.28
CA ILE A 27 -0.58 -1.32 19.27
C ILE A 27 -1.77 -0.85 18.46
N GLU A 28 -1.85 0.47 18.22
CA GLU A 28 -2.83 1.09 17.34
C GLU A 28 -2.10 1.80 16.21
N CYS A 29 -2.47 1.48 14.97
CA CYS A 29 -2.09 2.22 13.78
C CYS A 29 -3.29 3.03 13.30
N ARG A 30 -3.10 4.34 13.11
CA ARG A 30 -4.06 5.19 12.41
C ARG A 30 -3.89 5.02 10.92
N ILE A 31 -4.92 4.50 10.29
CA ILE A 31 -4.97 4.32 8.84
C ILE A 31 -5.55 5.60 8.25
N ASN A 32 -4.70 6.38 7.61
CA ASN A 32 -5.08 7.66 7.01
C ASN A 32 -5.11 7.55 5.50
N ALA A 33 -6.01 8.32 4.88
CA ALA A 33 -6.11 8.57 3.46
C ALA A 33 -5.02 9.56 3.03
N GLU A 34 -3.77 9.14 3.12
CA GLU A 34 -2.57 9.93 2.82
C GLU A 34 -1.65 9.10 1.94
N ASP A 35 -0.89 9.74 1.07
CA ASP A 35 0.09 9.08 0.20
C ASP A 35 1.52 9.27 0.73
N PRO A 36 2.12 8.28 1.41
CA PRO A 36 3.48 8.39 1.93
C PRO A 36 4.53 8.66 0.86
N PHE A 37 4.31 8.20 -0.38
CA PHE A 37 5.25 8.37 -1.49
C PHE A 37 5.20 9.77 -2.10
N ARG A 38 4.13 10.52 -1.81
CA ARG A 38 3.98 11.94 -2.15
C ARG A 38 3.97 12.78 -0.87
N ASN A 39 4.89 12.52 0.04
CA ASN A 39 5.07 13.28 1.28
C ASN A 39 3.79 13.39 2.15
N PHE A 40 3.06 12.28 2.28
CA PHE A 40 1.83 12.17 3.08
C PHE A 40 0.72 13.13 2.64
N LEU A 41 0.70 13.51 1.36
CA LEU A 41 -0.38 14.33 0.85
C LEU A 41 -1.74 13.63 1.04
N PRO A 42 -2.78 14.38 1.46
CA PRO A 42 -4.14 13.89 1.55
C PRO A 42 -4.63 13.24 0.25
N SER A 43 -5.40 12.16 0.39
CA SER A 43 -5.99 11.40 -0.70
C SER A 43 -7.50 11.32 -0.49
N THR A 44 -8.24 12.07 -1.30
CA THR A 44 -9.71 12.07 -1.27
C THR A 44 -10.27 11.23 -2.40
N GLY A 45 -11.50 10.76 -2.26
CA GLY A 45 -12.24 10.07 -3.31
C GLY A 45 -12.96 8.81 -2.84
N ARG A 46 -13.52 8.08 -3.80
CA ARG A 46 -14.29 6.87 -3.53
C ARG A 46 -13.38 5.71 -3.11
N LEU A 47 -13.76 5.02 -2.04
CA LEU A 47 -13.23 3.72 -1.66
C LEU A 47 -13.75 2.66 -2.63
N VAL A 48 -13.04 2.46 -3.74
CA VAL A 48 -13.35 1.42 -4.75
C VAL A 48 -13.34 0.04 -4.12
N ARG A 49 -12.42 -0.18 -3.17
CA ARG A 49 -12.42 -1.35 -2.30
C ARG A 49 -11.99 -0.95 -0.90
N PHE A 50 -12.74 -1.38 0.11
CA PHE A 50 -12.38 -1.32 1.52
C PHE A 50 -12.69 -2.68 2.17
N ALA A 51 -11.63 -3.45 2.41
CA ALA A 51 -11.72 -4.73 3.11
C ALA A 51 -10.71 -4.74 4.27
N PRO A 52 -11.16 -4.47 5.49
CA PRO A 52 -10.34 -4.61 6.69
C PRO A 52 -9.87 -6.06 6.91
N PRO A 53 -8.79 -6.28 7.67
CA PRO A 53 -8.38 -7.62 8.07
C PRO A 53 -9.46 -8.29 8.94
N ALA A 54 -9.38 -9.63 9.04
CA ALA A 54 -10.27 -10.38 9.91
C ALA A 54 -10.16 -9.90 11.37
N GLN A 55 -11.28 -9.54 11.97
CA GLN A 55 -11.35 -9.11 13.36
C GLN A 55 -11.57 -10.32 14.27
N THR A 56 -10.80 -10.38 15.36
CA THR A 56 -10.86 -11.43 16.39
C THR A 56 -11.10 -10.86 17.78
N MET A 57 -11.10 -9.53 17.91
CA MET A 57 -11.42 -8.80 19.12
C MET A 57 -12.44 -7.70 18.79
N PHE A 58 -13.41 -7.49 19.67
CA PHE A 58 -14.47 -6.49 19.48
C PHE A 58 -14.68 -5.66 20.75
N GLN A 59 -15.22 -4.46 20.58
CA GLN A 59 -15.55 -3.60 21.71
C GLN A 59 -16.54 -4.28 22.66
N GLY A 60 -16.24 -4.27 23.96
CA GLY A 60 -17.11 -4.86 24.98
C GLY A 60 -16.89 -6.35 25.22
N ASN A 61 -16.12 -7.05 24.38
CA ASN A 61 -15.66 -8.41 24.70
C ASN A 61 -14.53 -8.33 25.75
N THR A 62 -14.75 -8.95 26.91
CA THR A 62 -13.78 -9.00 28.01
C THR A 62 -13.16 -10.38 28.21
N ALA A 63 -13.57 -11.38 27.42
CA ALA A 63 -13.06 -12.74 27.46
C ALA A 63 -11.93 -12.93 26.44
N ASP A 64 -12.17 -12.54 25.18
CA ASP A 64 -11.21 -12.71 24.09
C ASP A 64 -10.44 -11.40 23.86
N LEU A 65 -9.36 -11.24 24.62
CA LEU A 65 -8.59 -9.98 24.62
C LEU A 65 -7.49 -9.95 23.55
N LEU A 66 -6.92 -11.10 23.18
CA LEU A 66 -5.83 -11.18 22.21
C LEU A 66 -6.38 -11.25 20.79
N GLY A 67 -6.03 -10.29 19.93
CA GLY A 67 -6.53 -10.30 18.56
C GLY A 67 -6.37 -8.99 17.80
N VAL A 68 -7.18 -8.87 16.75
CA VAL A 68 -7.23 -7.72 15.84
C VAL A 68 -8.62 -7.09 15.93
N ARG A 69 -8.67 -5.77 16.00
CA ARG A 69 -9.88 -4.95 16.03
C ARG A 69 -9.73 -3.79 15.06
N VAL A 70 -10.80 -3.43 14.37
CA VAL A 70 -10.84 -2.29 13.47
C VAL A 70 -12.00 -1.38 13.86
N ASP A 71 -11.68 -0.18 14.33
CA ASP A 71 -12.68 0.87 14.50
C ASP A 71 -12.66 1.75 13.25
N THR A 72 -13.76 1.82 12.50
CA THR A 72 -13.83 2.55 11.23
C THR A 72 -15.11 3.37 11.16
N GLY A 73 -15.03 4.57 10.56
CA GLY A 73 -16.19 5.40 10.21
C GLY A 73 -16.62 5.27 8.75
N VAL A 74 -15.95 4.41 7.98
CA VAL A 74 -16.17 4.23 6.54
C VAL A 74 -16.49 2.78 6.18
N GLN A 75 -16.99 2.58 4.97
CA GLN A 75 -17.37 1.27 4.43
C GLN A 75 -16.98 1.13 2.95
N ASP A 76 -17.02 -0.10 2.45
CA ASP A 76 -16.78 -0.40 1.04
C ASP A 76 -17.73 0.37 0.13
N GLY A 77 -17.18 0.99 -0.92
CA GLY A 77 -17.91 1.87 -1.82
C GLY A 77 -18.24 3.26 -1.29
N GLY A 78 -17.89 3.59 -0.04
CA GLY A 78 -18.00 4.93 0.55
C GLY A 78 -17.02 5.94 -0.06
N GLU A 79 -17.05 7.18 0.43
CA GLU A 79 -16.21 8.27 -0.07
C GLU A 79 -15.46 8.96 1.08
N ILE A 80 -14.21 9.34 0.82
CA ILE A 80 -13.39 10.20 1.68
C ILE A 80 -13.47 11.63 1.11
N PRO A 81 -14.34 12.49 1.66
CA PRO A 81 -14.47 13.86 1.17
C PRO A 81 -13.39 14.76 1.77
N MET A 82 -13.16 15.90 1.13
CA MET A 82 -12.18 16.90 1.58
C MET A 82 -12.57 17.63 2.89
N TYR A 83 -13.81 17.48 3.37
CA TYR A 83 -14.37 18.27 4.48
C TYR A 83 -14.04 17.74 5.89
N TYR A 84 -13.53 16.50 5.98
CA TYR A 84 -13.24 15.82 7.24
C TYR A 84 -11.77 15.42 7.36
N ASP A 85 -11.42 14.80 8.49
CA ASP A 85 -10.10 14.28 8.79
C ASP A 85 -9.69 13.11 7.87
N SER A 86 -8.39 12.93 7.64
CA SER A 86 -7.83 11.88 6.78
C SER A 86 -7.97 10.47 7.35
N MET A 87 -8.27 10.32 8.64
CA MET A 87 -8.37 9.01 9.29
C MET A 87 -9.55 8.19 8.77
N ILE A 88 -9.22 7.07 8.14
CA ILE A 88 -10.13 6.05 7.62
C ILE A 88 -10.53 5.08 8.73
N ALA A 89 -9.53 4.57 9.46
CA ALA A 89 -9.72 3.56 10.49
C ALA A 89 -8.63 3.59 11.55
N LYS A 90 -8.93 3.02 12.71
CA LYS A 90 -7.95 2.62 13.72
C LYS A 90 -7.81 1.11 13.64
N LEU A 91 -6.64 0.65 13.22
CA LEU A 91 -6.29 -0.76 13.29
C LEU A 91 -5.61 -1.01 14.63
N ILE A 92 -6.22 -1.83 15.46
CA ILE A 92 -5.79 -2.08 16.83
C ILE A 92 -5.51 -3.57 16.98
N VAL A 93 -4.39 -3.90 17.62
CA VAL A 93 -4.07 -5.28 17.98
C VAL A 93 -3.73 -5.40 19.45
N HIS A 94 -3.96 -6.58 20.02
CA HIS A 94 -3.54 -6.94 21.36
C HIS A 94 -2.80 -8.29 21.35
N GLY A 95 -1.60 -8.28 21.93
CA GLY A 95 -0.68 -9.40 22.01
C GLY A 95 -0.35 -9.77 23.45
N SER A 96 0.16 -10.99 23.64
CA SER A 96 0.66 -11.47 24.94
C SER A 96 1.85 -10.65 25.42
N ASP A 97 2.67 -10.20 24.47
CA ASP A 97 3.80 -9.30 24.66
C ASP A 97 3.91 -8.33 23.47
N ARG A 98 4.91 -7.45 23.54
CA ARG A 98 5.13 -6.41 22.52
C ARG A 98 5.47 -7.01 21.15
N MET A 99 6.24 -8.08 21.10
CA MET A 99 6.67 -8.69 19.84
C MET A 99 5.53 -9.42 19.16
N ASP A 100 4.69 -10.11 19.93
CA ASP A 100 3.45 -10.70 19.46
C ASP A 100 2.49 -9.62 18.92
N ALA A 101 2.35 -8.48 19.62
CA ALA A 101 1.55 -7.36 19.12
C ALA A 101 2.11 -6.77 17.81
N ILE A 102 3.42 -6.61 17.67
CA ILE A 102 4.05 -6.15 16.42
C ILE A 102 3.78 -7.14 15.28
N ALA A 103 4.00 -8.44 15.51
CA ALA A 103 3.77 -9.47 14.51
C ALA A 103 2.30 -9.50 14.05
N LYS A 104 1.36 -9.42 14.99
CA LYS A 104 -0.08 -9.32 14.69
C LYS A 104 -0.43 -8.08 13.89
N MET A 105 0.13 -6.91 14.24
CA MET A 105 -0.13 -5.67 13.51
C MET A 105 0.37 -5.77 12.06
N ARG A 106 1.58 -6.31 11.86
CA ARG A 106 2.16 -6.48 10.53
C ARG A 106 1.30 -7.38 9.65
N GLU A 107 0.86 -8.52 10.18
CA GLU A 107 -0.03 -9.44 9.46
C GLU A 107 -1.40 -8.81 9.17
N ALA A 108 -1.95 -8.05 10.12
CA ALA A 108 -3.20 -7.34 9.92
C ALA A 108 -3.10 -6.24 8.84
N LEU A 109 -1.98 -5.51 8.78
CA LEU A 109 -1.71 -4.52 7.73
C LEU A 109 -1.57 -5.18 6.35
N ASN A 110 -0.91 -6.35 6.27
CA ASN A 110 -0.83 -7.11 5.02
C ASN A 110 -2.22 -7.46 4.46
N GLY A 111 -3.17 -7.80 5.33
CA GLY A 111 -4.55 -8.10 4.97
C GLY A 111 -5.47 -6.89 4.74
N PHE A 112 -5.04 -5.66 5.06
CA PHE A 112 -5.90 -4.48 4.96
C PHE A 112 -5.91 -3.91 3.54
N VAL A 113 -6.97 -4.20 2.79
CA VAL A 113 -7.14 -3.75 1.41
C VAL A 113 -7.91 -2.42 1.35
N ILE A 114 -7.25 -1.38 0.83
CA ILE A 114 -7.86 -0.09 0.52
C ILE A 114 -7.51 0.27 -0.94
N ARG A 115 -8.51 0.56 -1.77
CA ARG A 115 -8.35 0.98 -3.17
C ARG A 115 -9.25 2.17 -3.50
N GLY A 116 -8.83 2.95 -4.49
CA GLY A 116 -9.49 4.19 -4.91
C GLY A 116 -8.85 5.44 -4.29
N VAL A 117 -8.36 5.34 -3.06
CA VAL A 117 -7.52 6.35 -2.40
C VAL A 117 -6.18 5.74 -2.00
N SER A 118 -5.15 6.58 -1.86
CA SER A 118 -3.87 6.21 -1.23
C SER A 118 -4.04 6.09 0.29
N SER A 119 -3.21 5.28 0.93
CA SER A 119 -3.21 5.14 2.39
C SER A 119 -1.80 5.03 2.95
N ASN A 120 -1.66 5.37 4.23
CA ASN A 120 -0.38 5.31 4.94
C ASN A 120 0.06 3.90 5.36
N ILE A 121 -0.65 2.85 4.97
CA ILE A 121 -0.35 1.44 5.31
C ILE A 121 1.09 1.02 5.00
N PRO A 122 1.67 1.35 3.82
CA PRO A 122 3.06 0.98 3.52
C PRO A 122 4.05 1.57 4.53
N PHE A 123 3.84 2.83 4.93
CA PHE A 123 4.66 3.51 5.92
C PHE A 123 4.49 2.90 7.32
N GLN A 124 3.27 2.62 7.76
CA GLN A 124 3.01 1.93 9.03
C GLN A 124 3.72 0.56 9.08
N SER A 125 3.69 -0.17 7.97
CA SER A 125 4.35 -1.47 7.84
C SER A 125 5.89 -1.36 7.95
N ALA A 126 6.46 -0.31 7.35
CA ALA A 126 7.89 -0.04 7.44
C ALA A 126 8.31 0.38 8.85
N LEU A 127 7.53 1.26 9.49
CA LEU A 127 7.75 1.70 10.87
C LEU A 127 7.80 0.52 11.84
N LEU A 128 6.85 -0.41 11.71
CA LEU A 128 6.77 -1.62 12.54
C LEU A 128 7.93 -2.60 12.28
N ALA A 129 8.60 -2.51 11.13
CA ALA A 129 9.82 -3.26 10.83
C ALA A 129 11.09 -2.59 11.37
N HIS A 130 11.04 -1.29 11.65
CA HIS A 130 12.24 -0.50 11.90
C HIS A 130 12.94 -0.97 13.19
N PRO A 131 14.27 -1.27 13.16
CA PRO A 131 14.97 -1.86 14.31
C PRO A 131 14.82 -1.07 15.61
N LYS A 132 14.93 0.27 15.55
CA LYS A 132 14.69 1.16 16.71
C LYS A 132 13.26 1.06 17.26
N PHE A 133 12.25 0.97 16.40
CA PHE A 133 10.86 0.78 16.83
C PHE A 133 10.71 -0.59 17.51
N VAL A 134 11.26 -1.65 16.93
CA VAL A 134 11.23 -3.01 17.50
C VAL A 134 11.96 -3.09 18.84
N ALA A 135 13.10 -2.41 18.98
CA ALA A 135 13.86 -2.33 20.23
C ALA A 135 13.18 -1.47 21.31
N GLY A 136 12.25 -0.58 20.94
CA GLY A 136 11.67 0.39 21.86
C GLY A 136 12.56 1.62 22.10
N ASP A 137 13.61 1.81 21.30
CA ASP A 137 14.57 2.91 21.40
C ASP A 137 14.20 4.03 20.41
N PHE A 138 13.20 4.83 20.78
CA PHE A 138 12.74 5.95 19.96
C PHE A 138 12.27 7.11 20.83
N ASN A 139 12.28 8.30 20.23
CA ASN A 139 11.85 9.56 20.83
C ASN A 139 10.76 10.21 19.97
N THR A 140 10.29 11.40 20.36
CA THR A 140 9.26 12.14 19.61
C THR A 140 9.77 12.73 18.27
N GLY A 141 11.09 12.82 18.07
CA GLY A 141 11.74 13.20 16.83
C GLY A 141 12.03 12.04 15.88
N PHE A 142 11.69 10.79 16.26
CA PHE A 142 12.05 9.59 15.51
C PHE A 142 11.71 9.65 14.01
N ILE A 143 10.54 10.16 13.64
CA ILE A 143 10.15 10.27 12.23
C ILE A 143 11.03 11.28 11.48
N ALA A 144 11.31 12.44 12.08
CA ALA A 144 12.19 13.44 11.48
C ALA A 144 13.62 12.92 11.34
N GLU A 145 14.12 12.14 12.30
CA GLU A 145 15.46 11.56 12.25
C GLU A 145 15.63 10.49 11.15
N ASN A 146 14.61 9.66 10.94
CA ASN A 146 14.73 8.46 10.09
C ASN A 146 14.03 8.59 8.73
N TYR A 147 13.11 9.55 8.57
CA TYR A 147 12.32 9.77 7.35
C TYR A 147 12.31 11.25 6.91
N ALA A 148 13.33 12.03 7.26
CA ALA A 148 13.45 13.46 6.87
C ALA A 148 13.40 13.71 5.35
N GLN A 149 13.82 12.73 4.54
CA GLN A 149 13.80 12.82 3.07
C GLN A 149 12.52 12.22 2.45
N GLY A 150 11.48 12.02 3.26
CA GLY A 150 10.24 11.35 2.87
C GLY A 150 10.35 9.83 2.98
N PHE A 151 9.27 9.15 2.59
CA PHE A 151 9.16 7.69 2.60
C PHE A 151 9.25 7.15 1.17
N ARG A 152 10.19 6.23 0.91
CA ARG A 152 10.33 5.56 -0.39
C ARG A 152 9.99 4.09 -0.29
N SER A 153 9.51 3.51 -1.40
CA SER A 153 9.20 2.08 -1.46
C SER A 153 10.41 1.19 -1.20
N GLU A 154 11.61 1.68 -1.54
CA GLU A 154 12.87 0.99 -1.36
C GLU A 154 13.33 0.95 0.11
N ASP A 155 12.78 1.84 0.95
CA ASP A 155 13.11 1.95 2.37
C ASP A 155 12.42 0.87 3.23
N VAL A 156 11.64 -0.03 2.62
CA VAL A 156 11.00 -1.15 3.32
C VAL A 156 11.82 -2.42 3.12
N PRO A 157 12.81 -2.71 3.98
CA PRO A 157 13.54 -3.96 3.91
C PRO A 157 12.55 -5.11 4.10
N HIS A 158 12.65 -6.09 3.20
CA HIS A 158 11.87 -7.31 3.28
C HIS A 158 12.80 -8.43 3.73
N ASP A 159 12.50 -9.05 4.89
CA ASP A 159 13.33 -10.10 5.50
C ASP A 159 13.64 -11.26 4.52
N ASP A 160 12.73 -11.50 3.58
CA ASP A 160 12.86 -12.48 2.49
C ASP A 160 12.50 -11.88 1.12
N ALA A 161 13.39 -11.08 0.53
CA ALA A 161 13.10 -10.35 -0.72
C ALA A 161 12.73 -11.23 -1.93
N ALA A 162 13.02 -12.54 -1.88
CA ALA A 162 12.66 -13.48 -2.93
C ALA A 162 11.23 -14.04 -2.77
N PHE A 163 10.62 -13.93 -1.59
CA PHE A 163 9.25 -14.39 -1.37
C PHE A 163 8.20 -13.67 -2.23
N PRO A 164 8.16 -12.33 -2.35
CA PRO A 164 7.22 -11.65 -3.24
C PRO A 164 7.36 -12.07 -4.72
N VAL A 165 8.58 -12.36 -5.16
CA VAL A 165 8.88 -12.90 -6.50
C VAL A 165 8.30 -14.32 -6.65
N ALA A 166 8.51 -15.18 -5.66
CA ALA A 166 7.95 -16.53 -5.64
C ALA A 166 6.41 -16.51 -5.64
N LEU A 167 5.80 -15.61 -4.85
CA LEU A 167 4.36 -15.45 -4.77
C LEU A 167 3.77 -14.98 -6.11
N ALA A 168 4.42 -14.04 -6.79
CA ALA A 168 4.01 -13.62 -8.14
C ALA A 168 4.01 -14.79 -9.12
N ALA A 169 5.07 -15.61 -9.09
CA ALA A 169 5.19 -16.79 -9.94
C ALA A 169 4.08 -17.83 -9.66
N PHE A 170 3.81 -18.09 -8.37
CA PHE A 170 2.70 -18.95 -7.93
C PHE A 170 1.35 -18.46 -8.45
N VAL A 171 1.03 -17.17 -8.29
CA VAL A 171 -0.25 -16.60 -8.76
C VAL A 171 -0.36 -16.67 -10.28
N ARG A 172 0.72 -16.41 -11.01
CA ARG A 172 0.75 -16.57 -12.47
C ARG A 172 0.51 -18.01 -12.88
N ARG A 173 1.21 -18.97 -12.27
CA ARG A 173 1.04 -20.41 -12.52
C ARG A 173 -0.42 -20.81 -12.32
N LYS A 174 -1.02 -20.44 -11.19
CA LYS A 174 -2.44 -20.70 -10.89
C LYS A 174 -3.38 -20.11 -11.96
N SER A 175 -3.09 -18.91 -12.46
CA SER A 175 -3.87 -18.33 -13.56
C SER A 175 -3.68 -19.05 -14.90
N ARG A 176 -2.51 -19.67 -15.13
CA ARG A 176 -2.25 -20.47 -16.33
C ARG A 176 -2.92 -21.85 -16.25
N GLU A 177 -2.91 -22.53 -15.10
CA GLU A 177 -3.64 -23.79 -14.87
C GLU A 177 -5.12 -23.64 -15.19
N ARG A 178 -5.74 -22.58 -14.67
CA ARG A 178 -7.14 -22.31 -14.99
C ARG A 178 -7.37 -22.15 -16.50
N ALA A 179 -6.41 -21.61 -17.24
CA ALA A 179 -6.52 -21.47 -18.69
C ALA A 179 -6.40 -22.82 -19.41
N THR A 180 -5.60 -23.77 -18.88
CA THR A 180 -5.48 -25.12 -19.44
C THR A 180 -6.73 -25.96 -19.23
N SER A 181 -7.56 -25.63 -18.25
CA SER A 181 -8.84 -26.30 -17.97
C SER A 181 -10.05 -25.68 -18.66
N LEU A 182 -9.88 -24.67 -19.54
CA LEU A 182 -11.00 -24.06 -20.26
C LEU A 182 -11.57 -25.00 -21.33
N SER A 183 -12.89 -25.11 -21.38
CA SER A 183 -13.60 -25.86 -22.42
C SER A 183 -13.50 -25.19 -23.79
N GLY A 184 -13.58 -25.97 -24.87
CA GLY A 184 -13.58 -25.43 -26.24
C GLY A 184 -12.20 -25.03 -26.76
N GLN A 185 -11.13 -25.52 -26.15
CA GLN A 185 -9.78 -25.34 -26.68
C GLN A 185 -9.65 -26.00 -28.06
N LEU A 186 -8.93 -25.33 -28.96
CA LEU A 186 -8.64 -25.85 -30.29
C LEU A 186 -7.82 -27.15 -30.16
N PRO A 187 -8.29 -28.29 -30.70
CA PRO A 187 -7.56 -29.55 -30.61
C PRO A 187 -6.14 -29.41 -31.17
N GLY A 188 -5.14 -29.93 -30.43
CA GLY A 188 -3.72 -29.82 -30.79
C GLY A 188 -3.05 -28.50 -30.41
N TYR A 189 -3.81 -27.50 -29.95
CA TYR A 189 -3.31 -26.19 -29.50
C TYR A 189 -3.73 -25.90 -28.04
N SER A 190 -3.82 -26.96 -27.22
CA SER A 190 -4.11 -26.81 -25.81
C SER A 190 -3.05 -25.95 -25.13
N VAL A 191 -3.48 -25.09 -24.23
CA VAL A 191 -2.57 -24.20 -23.51
C VAL A 191 -1.67 -25.05 -22.62
N ASP A 192 -0.37 -25.05 -22.91
CA ASP A 192 0.63 -25.53 -21.97
C ASP A 192 0.97 -24.41 -21.00
N ALA A 193 0.77 -24.65 -19.72
CA ALA A 193 1.12 -23.66 -18.74
C ALA A 193 2.64 -23.50 -18.57
N GLY A 194 3.42 -24.55 -18.76
CA GLY A 194 4.86 -24.57 -18.52
C GLY A 194 5.22 -24.43 -17.03
N LYS A 195 6.46 -24.79 -16.71
CA LYS A 195 7.03 -24.72 -15.36
C LYS A 195 8.06 -23.62 -15.18
N ASP A 196 8.76 -23.27 -16.26
CA ASP A 196 9.81 -22.25 -16.25
C ASP A 196 9.24 -20.88 -16.61
N TYR A 197 9.48 -19.92 -15.73
CA TYR A 197 9.10 -18.53 -15.94
C TYR A 197 10.29 -17.62 -15.64
N VAL A 198 10.18 -16.38 -16.06
CA VAL A 198 11.02 -15.28 -15.62
C VAL A 198 10.11 -14.23 -15.01
N VAL A 199 10.39 -13.85 -13.77
CA VAL A 199 9.78 -12.72 -13.10
C VAL A 199 10.61 -11.48 -13.42
N VAL A 200 10.01 -10.58 -14.21
CA VAL A 200 10.59 -9.28 -14.55
C VAL A 200 10.08 -8.27 -13.53
N THR A 201 10.93 -7.86 -12.58
CA THR A 201 10.58 -6.79 -11.64
C THR A 201 10.78 -5.46 -12.32
N LEU A 202 9.71 -4.68 -12.43
CA LEU A 202 9.68 -3.42 -13.15
C LEU A 202 10.26 -2.30 -12.28
N SER A 203 11.21 -1.56 -12.84
CA SER A 203 11.77 -0.36 -12.22
C SER A 203 11.19 0.91 -12.84
N GLY A 204 11.03 1.97 -12.04
CA GLY A 204 10.69 3.30 -12.52
C GLY A 204 11.76 3.92 -13.44
N SER A 205 13.03 3.52 -13.28
CA SER A 205 14.16 3.97 -14.11
C SER A 205 14.29 3.21 -15.44
N GLY A 206 13.54 2.12 -15.62
CA GLY A 206 13.70 1.21 -16.76
C GLY A 206 14.69 0.07 -16.53
N ASP A 207 15.48 0.12 -15.45
CA ASP A 207 16.42 -0.94 -15.07
C ASP A 207 15.70 -2.13 -14.43
N ASN A 208 14.96 -2.85 -15.25
CA ASN A 208 14.18 -4.01 -14.81
C ASN A 208 15.11 -5.15 -14.41
N SER A 209 14.79 -5.85 -13.32
CA SER A 209 15.50 -7.07 -12.93
C SER A 209 14.77 -8.31 -13.46
N TYR A 210 15.52 -9.36 -13.78
CA TYR A 210 15.00 -10.57 -14.42
C TYR A 210 15.40 -11.79 -13.60
N THR A 211 14.43 -12.41 -12.93
CA THR A 211 14.67 -13.55 -12.05
C THR A 211 14.07 -14.80 -12.64
N ALA A 212 14.90 -15.78 -12.99
CA ALA A 212 14.42 -17.09 -13.44
C ALA A 212 13.78 -17.83 -12.26
N VAL A 213 12.61 -18.40 -12.49
CA VAL A 213 11.85 -19.15 -11.50
C VAL A 213 11.31 -20.44 -12.10
N HIS A 214 11.30 -21.49 -11.29
CA HIS A 214 10.73 -22.77 -11.67
C HIS A 214 9.58 -23.12 -10.73
N VAL A 215 8.42 -23.45 -11.28
CA VAL A 215 7.21 -23.77 -10.51
C VAL A 215 6.84 -25.23 -10.75
N ASP A 216 7.03 -26.05 -9.71
CA ASP A 216 6.58 -27.43 -9.67
C ASP A 216 5.27 -27.54 -8.91
N GLU A 217 4.32 -28.31 -9.44
CA GLU A 217 3.07 -28.63 -8.75
C GLU A 217 3.23 -29.85 -7.84
N PHE A 218 2.43 -29.87 -6.77
CA PHE A 218 2.12 -31.12 -6.07
C PHE A 218 0.97 -31.80 -6.82
N VAL A 219 1.26 -32.92 -7.47
CA VAL A 219 0.28 -33.65 -8.29
C VAL A 219 -0.97 -33.97 -7.46
N GLY A 220 -2.12 -33.47 -7.90
CA GLY A 220 -3.41 -33.68 -7.23
C GLY A 220 -3.78 -32.66 -6.13
N GLU A 221 -2.89 -31.74 -5.77
CA GLU A 221 -3.15 -30.71 -4.76
C GLU A 221 -3.36 -29.33 -5.42
N THR A 222 -4.62 -28.97 -5.66
CA THR A 222 -4.96 -27.65 -6.22
C THR A 222 -4.63 -26.52 -5.24
N GLY A 223 -4.12 -25.41 -5.78
CA GLY A 223 -3.73 -24.24 -4.97
C GLY A 223 -2.43 -24.45 -4.19
N SER A 224 -1.59 -25.40 -4.60
CA SER A 224 -0.27 -25.63 -4.01
C SER A 224 0.81 -25.72 -5.09
N ALA A 225 1.98 -25.16 -4.83
CA ALA A 225 3.14 -25.33 -5.69
C ALA A 225 4.44 -25.12 -4.91
N ARG A 226 5.51 -25.76 -5.39
CA ARG A 226 6.89 -25.47 -5.01
C ARG A 226 7.49 -24.50 -6.02
N VAL A 227 7.83 -23.30 -5.57
CA VAL A 227 8.47 -22.27 -6.39
C VAL A 227 9.95 -22.18 -6.03
N ARG A 228 10.82 -22.39 -7.01
CA ARG A 228 12.27 -22.23 -6.88
C ARG A 228 12.69 -20.88 -7.45
N VAL A 229 13.42 -20.09 -6.66
CA VAL A 229 13.94 -18.77 -7.01
C VAL A 229 15.43 -18.73 -6.64
N GLY A 230 16.31 -18.86 -7.63
CA GLY A 230 17.74 -19.04 -7.38
C GLY A 230 18.01 -20.29 -6.52
N ALA A 231 18.65 -20.10 -5.36
CA ALA A 231 18.90 -21.18 -4.39
C ALA A 231 17.74 -21.42 -3.40
N SER A 232 16.77 -20.52 -3.35
CA SER A 232 15.63 -20.59 -2.41
C SER A 232 14.48 -21.42 -3.00
N SER A 233 13.76 -22.12 -2.12
CA SER A 233 12.56 -22.89 -2.47
C SER A 233 11.42 -22.53 -1.53
N TYR A 234 10.22 -22.37 -2.10
CA TYR A 234 9.03 -21.92 -1.41
C TYR A 234 7.87 -22.89 -1.67
N ASP A 235 7.45 -23.61 -0.64
CA ASP A 235 6.25 -24.44 -0.68
C ASP A 235 5.04 -23.57 -0.33
N ILE A 236 4.37 -23.07 -1.36
CA ILE A 236 3.25 -22.14 -1.23
C ILE A 236 1.94 -22.90 -1.37
N ARG A 237 1.05 -22.76 -0.38
CA ARG A 237 -0.31 -23.29 -0.41
C ARG A 237 -1.30 -22.18 -0.14
N SER A 238 -2.21 -21.92 -1.08
CA SER A 238 -3.26 -20.92 -0.93
C SER A 238 -4.52 -21.26 -1.74
N GLN A 239 -5.65 -21.24 -1.03
CA GLN A 239 -6.98 -21.42 -1.59
C GLN A 239 -7.64 -20.11 -2.04
N SER A 240 -6.96 -18.97 -1.90
CA SER A 240 -7.47 -17.67 -2.36
C SER A 240 -7.75 -17.69 -3.86
N ARG A 241 -8.83 -17.03 -4.28
CA ARG A 241 -9.25 -16.97 -5.68
C ARG A 241 -8.35 -16.00 -6.44
N LEU A 242 -8.27 -16.16 -7.76
CA LEU A 242 -7.42 -15.31 -8.62
C LEU A 242 -7.86 -13.83 -8.67
N ASN A 243 -9.09 -13.53 -8.22
CA ASN A 243 -9.64 -12.18 -8.14
C ASN A 243 -9.62 -11.62 -6.71
N ASP A 244 -9.18 -12.39 -5.72
CA ASP A 244 -9.00 -11.88 -4.37
C ASP A 244 -7.75 -10.98 -4.37
N ILE A 245 -7.87 -9.79 -3.78
CA ILE A 245 -6.74 -8.86 -3.63
C ILE A 245 -5.83 -9.36 -2.50
N ALA A 246 -6.41 -9.67 -1.34
CA ALA A 246 -5.68 -10.28 -0.23
C ALA A 246 -5.62 -11.80 -0.44
N ILE A 247 -4.40 -12.31 -0.57
CA ILE A 247 -4.09 -13.73 -0.66
C ILE A 247 -3.53 -14.18 0.68
N SER A 248 -4.13 -15.22 1.24
CA SER A 248 -3.69 -15.85 2.49
C SER A 248 -3.37 -17.32 2.25
N GLY A 249 -2.45 -17.86 3.03
CA GLY A 249 -2.04 -19.25 2.88
C GLY A 249 -0.91 -19.63 3.80
N THR A 250 -0.16 -20.65 3.40
CA THR A 250 1.10 -21.01 4.05
C THR A 250 2.24 -20.99 3.05
N VAL A 251 3.41 -20.54 3.51
CA VAL A 251 4.69 -20.65 2.81
C VAL A 251 5.67 -21.39 3.72
N ASN A 252 6.21 -22.51 3.25
CA ASN A 252 7.09 -23.37 4.04
C ASN A 252 6.46 -23.76 5.40
N GLY A 253 5.13 -23.98 5.41
CA GLY A 253 4.34 -24.32 6.60
C GLY A 253 3.99 -23.15 7.53
N LYS A 254 4.50 -21.94 7.29
CA LYS A 254 4.17 -20.74 8.07
C LYS A 254 3.03 -19.96 7.43
N PRO A 255 2.07 -19.42 8.21
CA PRO A 255 1.01 -18.60 7.65
C PRO A 255 1.57 -17.31 7.03
N PHE A 256 0.93 -16.84 5.97
CA PHE A 256 1.18 -15.51 5.39
C PHE A 256 -0.12 -14.91 4.87
N THR A 257 -0.15 -13.58 4.83
CA THR A 257 -1.10 -12.78 4.08
C THR A 257 -0.33 -11.77 3.25
N ALA A 258 -0.70 -11.58 1.98
CA ALA A 258 -0.11 -10.59 1.08
C ALA A 258 -1.17 -10.07 0.12
N GLN A 259 -0.95 -8.91 -0.50
CA GLN A 259 -1.86 -8.40 -1.53
C GLN A 259 -1.27 -8.67 -2.91
N VAL A 260 -2.04 -9.28 -3.80
CA VAL A 260 -1.65 -9.51 -5.20
C VAL A 260 -2.76 -9.05 -6.13
N GLU A 261 -2.45 -8.10 -7.00
CA GLU A 261 -3.40 -7.56 -7.97
C GLU A 261 -2.93 -7.80 -9.39
N ARG A 262 -3.90 -7.92 -10.29
CA ARG A 262 -3.66 -8.05 -11.73
C ARG A 262 -3.93 -6.72 -12.41
N GLY A 263 -2.94 -6.28 -13.17
CA GLY A 263 -2.97 -5.03 -13.89
C GLY A 263 -2.58 -3.86 -13.02
N THR A 264 -1.86 -2.93 -13.64
CA THR A 264 -1.66 -1.58 -13.16
C THR A 264 -2.22 -0.61 -14.22
N PRO A 265 -2.52 0.66 -13.88
CA PRO A 265 -2.97 1.63 -14.88
C PRO A 265 -2.02 1.77 -16.07
N LYS A 266 -0.70 1.57 -15.86
CA LYS A 266 0.33 1.66 -16.91
C LYS A 266 0.55 0.34 -17.67
N ASN A 267 0.24 -0.80 -17.05
CA ASN A 267 0.51 -2.12 -17.63
C ASN A 267 -0.54 -3.14 -17.17
N PRO A 268 -1.50 -3.54 -18.03
CA PRO A 268 -2.55 -4.50 -17.69
C PRO A 268 -2.05 -5.94 -17.50
N LEU A 269 -0.82 -6.25 -17.93
CA LEU A 269 -0.22 -7.58 -17.79
C LEU A 269 0.60 -7.73 -16.50
N ALA A 270 0.94 -6.62 -15.83
CA ALA A 270 1.71 -6.63 -14.60
C ALA A 270 0.90 -7.21 -13.44
N LEU A 271 1.58 -7.91 -12.54
CA LEU A 271 1.09 -8.22 -11.20
C LEU A 271 1.69 -7.20 -10.23
N ARG A 272 0.87 -6.66 -9.33
CA ARG A 272 1.35 -5.87 -8.20
C ARG A 272 1.30 -6.73 -6.95
N VAL A 273 2.45 -6.99 -6.35
CA VAL A 273 2.57 -7.75 -5.10
C VAL A 273 2.96 -6.80 -3.98
N GLN A 274 2.24 -6.85 -2.87
CA GLN A 274 2.54 -6.09 -1.66
C GLN A 274 2.60 -7.02 -0.45
N HIS A 275 3.69 -6.94 0.30
CA HIS A 275 3.89 -7.73 1.51
C HIS A 275 4.86 -6.99 2.45
N ASN A 276 4.50 -6.90 3.73
CA ASN A 276 5.29 -6.25 4.78
C ASN A 276 5.70 -4.80 4.45
N GLY A 277 4.85 -4.08 3.72
CA GLY A 277 5.08 -2.69 3.28
C GLY A 277 5.89 -2.57 1.99
N GLN A 278 6.60 -3.61 1.56
CA GLN A 278 7.25 -3.64 0.25
C GLN A 278 6.19 -3.83 -0.84
N ARG A 279 6.37 -3.12 -1.96
CA ARG A 279 5.56 -3.27 -3.17
C ARG A 279 6.46 -3.49 -4.38
N ILE A 280 6.15 -4.52 -5.16
CA ILE A 280 6.78 -4.77 -6.46
C ILE A 280 5.73 -4.87 -7.56
N ASP A 281 6.02 -4.26 -8.70
CA ASP A 281 5.25 -4.43 -9.93
C ASP A 281 6.06 -5.37 -10.84
N VAL A 282 5.48 -6.50 -11.24
CA VAL A 282 6.20 -7.56 -11.93
C VAL A 282 5.47 -8.10 -13.15
N LEU A 283 6.21 -8.55 -14.17
CA LEU A 283 5.67 -9.40 -15.22
C LEU A 283 6.17 -10.83 -14.98
N VAL A 284 5.27 -11.81 -15.03
CA VAL A 284 5.65 -13.23 -14.96
C VAL A 284 5.40 -13.87 -16.31
N VAL A 285 6.48 -14.16 -17.02
CA VAL A 285 6.48 -14.44 -18.46
C VAL A 285 7.34 -15.66 -18.78
N SER A 286 7.22 -16.21 -19.99
CA SER A 286 8.10 -17.30 -20.42
C SER A 286 9.54 -16.80 -20.61
N PRO A 287 10.55 -17.69 -20.57
CA PRO A 287 11.95 -17.31 -20.82
C PRO A 287 12.14 -16.56 -22.13
N ARG A 288 11.50 -17.03 -23.21
CA ARG A 288 11.55 -16.38 -24.52
C ARG A 288 10.94 -14.98 -24.51
N MET A 289 9.83 -14.78 -23.81
CA MET A 289 9.22 -13.45 -23.72
C MET A 289 10.12 -12.51 -22.92
N ALA A 290 10.76 -12.97 -21.85
CA ALA A 290 11.71 -12.15 -21.09
C ALA A 290 12.92 -11.71 -21.92
N GLU A 291 13.45 -12.57 -22.79
CA GLU A 291 14.49 -12.19 -23.77
C GLU A 291 14.03 -11.04 -24.66
N LEU A 292 12.81 -11.13 -25.20
CA LEU A 292 12.23 -10.09 -26.05
C LEU A 292 11.91 -8.81 -25.27
N HIS A 293 11.47 -8.93 -24.02
CA HIS A 293 11.18 -7.79 -23.14
C HIS A 293 12.45 -6.96 -22.86
N ARG A 294 13.62 -7.59 -22.76
CA ARG A 294 14.91 -6.85 -22.62
C ARG A 294 15.22 -5.94 -23.79
N LEU A 295 14.65 -6.20 -24.96
CA LEU A 295 14.84 -5.40 -26.16
C LEU A 295 13.82 -4.25 -26.26
N MET A 296 12.81 -4.21 -25.38
CA MET A 296 11.82 -3.14 -25.37
C MET A 296 12.46 -1.84 -24.88
N PRO A 297 12.37 -0.74 -25.64
CA PRO A 297 12.90 0.54 -25.20
C PRO A 297 12.24 1.04 -23.93
N PHE A 298 13.02 1.61 -23.02
CA PHE A 298 12.47 2.33 -21.88
C PHE A 298 11.74 3.59 -22.37
N LYS A 299 10.45 3.67 -22.05
CA LYS A 299 9.65 4.87 -22.31
C LYS A 299 9.71 5.77 -21.09
N ALA A 300 10.61 6.75 -21.13
CA ALA A 300 10.68 7.77 -20.10
C ALA A 300 9.32 8.48 -19.95
N PRO A 301 8.91 8.80 -18.70
CA PRO A 301 7.72 9.62 -18.49
C PRO A 301 7.86 10.98 -19.19
N PRO A 302 6.74 11.61 -19.58
CA PRO A 302 6.78 12.95 -20.16
C PRO A 302 7.41 13.94 -19.17
N ASP A 303 8.22 14.86 -19.68
CA ASP A 303 8.75 15.95 -18.88
C ASP A 303 7.66 16.99 -18.61
N LEU A 304 7.27 17.11 -17.35
CA LEU A 304 6.25 18.05 -16.87
C LEU A 304 6.87 19.16 -16.00
N SER A 305 8.20 19.34 -16.02
CA SER A 305 8.92 20.34 -15.21
C SER A 305 8.43 21.78 -15.44
N ARG A 306 7.87 22.07 -16.61
CA ARG A 306 7.30 23.37 -16.95
C ARG A 306 5.95 23.66 -16.28
N PHE A 307 5.37 22.71 -15.56
CA PHE A 307 4.08 22.88 -14.92
C PHE A 307 4.17 22.75 -13.41
N VAL A 308 3.46 23.63 -12.69
CA VAL A 308 3.05 23.37 -11.30
C VAL A 308 1.70 22.69 -11.36
N LEU A 309 1.71 21.40 -11.04
CA LEU A 309 0.52 20.56 -11.00
C LEU A 309 -0.03 20.50 -9.58
N SER A 310 -1.34 20.35 -9.46
CA SER A 310 -2.00 20.05 -8.19
C SER A 310 -1.57 18.66 -7.71
N PRO A 311 -0.85 18.53 -6.59
CA PRO A 311 -0.32 17.23 -6.18
C PRO A 311 -1.38 16.37 -5.47
N MET A 312 -2.51 16.99 -5.08
CA MET A 312 -3.67 16.39 -4.41
C MET A 312 -4.97 17.05 -4.91
N PRO A 313 -6.14 16.40 -4.77
CA PRO A 313 -7.41 17.10 -4.95
C PRO A 313 -7.66 18.06 -3.79
N GLY A 314 -8.22 19.23 -4.07
CA GLY A 314 -8.49 20.23 -3.05
C GLY A 314 -9.00 21.55 -3.61
N LEU A 315 -9.24 22.50 -2.71
CA LEU A 315 -9.65 23.86 -3.07
C LEU A 315 -8.42 24.73 -3.30
N LEU A 316 -8.34 25.43 -4.43
CA LEU A 316 -7.27 26.39 -4.69
C LEU A 316 -7.51 27.67 -3.87
N ALA A 317 -6.96 27.73 -2.65
CA ALA A 317 -7.15 28.83 -1.71
C ALA A 317 -6.49 30.13 -2.19
N GLU A 318 -5.33 30.02 -2.83
CA GLU A 318 -4.57 31.17 -3.31
C GLU A 318 -3.73 30.82 -4.55
N VAL A 319 -3.64 31.76 -5.49
CA VAL A 319 -2.60 31.79 -6.54
C VAL A 319 -1.74 33.01 -6.27
N ALA A 320 -0.46 32.79 -5.97
CA ALA A 320 0.47 33.81 -5.49
C ALA A 320 1.27 34.49 -6.62
N VAL A 321 1.08 34.06 -7.87
CA VAL A 321 1.84 34.51 -9.04
C VAL A 321 0.93 34.98 -10.17
N VAL A 322 1.45 35.85 -11.04
CA VAL A 322 0.74 36.37 -12.22
C VAL A 322 1.49 36.07 -13.52
N PRO A 323 0.80 35.96 -14.68
CA PRO A 323 1.46 35.83 -15.98
C PRO A 323 2.51 36.92 -16.23
N GLY A 324 3.69 36.51 -16.71
CA GLY A 324 4.85 37.37 -16.93
C GLY A 324 5.75 37.60 -15.71
N GLN A 325 5.36 37.15 -14.52
CA GLN A 325 6.19 37.24 -13.31
C GLN A 325 7.39 36.28 -13.42
N LYS A 326 8.58 36.79 -13.07
CA LYS A 326 9.76 35.95 -12.83
C LYS A 326 9.65 35.35 -11.44
N VAL A 327 9.86 34.04 -11.34
CA VAL A 327 9.89 33.31 -10.06
C VAL A 327 11.24 32.63 -9.89
N GLN A 328 11.68 32.50 -8.65
CA GLN A 328 12.86 31.72 -8.29
C GLN A 328 12.47 30.33 -7.79
N ALA A 329 13.38 29.36 -7.90
CA ALA A 329 13.20 28.05 -7.29
C ALA A 329 12.92 28.19 -5.78
N GLY A 330 11.87 27.54 -5.29
CA GLY A 330 11.40 27.66 -3.91
C GLY A 330 10.48 28.85 -3.64
N GLU A 331 10.20 29.71 -4.64
CA GLU A 331 9.20 30.77 -4.50
C GLU A 331 7.78 30.19 -4.47
N ARG A 332 6.91 30.79 -3.65
CA ARG A 332 5.52 30.36 -3.47
C ARG A 332 4.70 30.63 -4.73
N VAL A 333 4.04 29.59 -5.23
CA VAL A 333 3.22 29.66 -6.46
C VAL A 333 1.73 29.63 -6.17
N ALA A 334 1.28 28.70 -5.31
CA ALA A 334 -0.13 28.52 -5.01
C ALA A 334 -0.32 27.88 -3.63
N VAL A 335 -1.53 27.98 -3.06
CA VAL A 335 -1.90 27.32 -1.82
C VAL A 335 -3.18 26.52 -2.06
N ILE A 336 -3.15 25.23 -1.72
CA ILE A 336 -4.29 24.32 -1.83
C ILE A 336 -4.74 23.92 -0.44
N GLU A 337 -6.03 23.99 -0.18
CA GLU A 337 -6.66 23.51 1.04
C GLU A 337 -7.33 22.15 0.79
N ALA A 338 -7.00 21.16 1.63
CA ALA A 338 -7.70 19.88 1.66
C ALA A 338 -7.67 19.30 3.08
N MET A 339 -8.77 18.68 3.51
CA MET A 339 -8.87 17.98 4.81
C MET A 339 -8.47 18.87 6.00
N LYS A 340 -8.85 20.15 5.95
CA LYS A 340 -8.50 21.20 6.94
C LYS A 340 -7.00 21.49 7.08
N MET A 341 -6.21 21.16 6.06
CA MET A 341 -4.79 21.51 5.97
C MET A 341 -4.52 22.34 4.71
N GLU A 342 -3.63 23.33 4.85
CA GLU A 342 -3.11 24.12 3.74
C GLU A 342 -1.76 23.54 3.27
N ASN A 343 -1.64 23.30 1.96
CA ASN A 343 -0.39 22.89 1.33
C ASN A 343 0.08 23.97 0.37
N VAL A 344 1.28 24.50 0.65
CA VAL A 344 1.93 25.53 -0.16
C VAL A 344 2.71 24.86 -1.29
N LEU A 345 2.46 25.28 -2.52
CA LEU A 345 3.18 24.85 -3.71
C LEU A 345 4.27 25.85 -4.05
N PHE A 346 5.44 25.33 -4.40
CA PHE A 346 6.63 26.10 -4.73
C PHE A 346 7.09 25.86 -6.17
N ALA A 347 7.77 26.85 -6.75
CA ALA A 347 8.40 26.69 -8.05
C ALA A 347 9.59 25.71 -7.93
N ALA A 348 9.64 24.71 -8.81
CA ALA A 348 10.71 23.70 -8.80
C ALA A 348 12.04 24.24 -9.36
N ALA A 349 11.98 25.27 -10.20
CA ALA A 349 13.12 25.91 -10.85
C ALA A 349 12.82 27.39 -11.10
N ASP A 350 13.86 28.16 -11.39
CA ASP A 350 13.73 29.54 -11.86
C ASP A 350 12.98 29.56 -13.20
N GLY A 351 12.07 30.51 -13.38
CA GLY A 351 11.26 30.57 -14.60
C GLY A 351 10.41 31.83 -14.71
N VAL A 352 9.74 31.97 -15.85
CA VAL A 352 8.74 33.03 -16.07
C VAL A 352 7.38 32.40 -16.22
N VAL A 353 6.40 32.88 -15.46
CA VAL A 353 5.02 32.38 -15.56
C VAL A 353 4.48 32.70 -16.96
N SER A 354 4.22 31.65 -17.74
CA SER A 354 3.56 31.77 -19.05
C SER A 354 2.07 32.04 -18.86
N LYS A 355 1.41 31.14 -18.12
CA LYS A 355 -0.05 31.13 -17.93
C LYS A 355 -0.40 30.63 -16.55
N VAL A 356 -1.45 31.22 -15.99
CA VAL A 356 -2.18 30.68 -14.84
C VAL A 356 -3.40 29.95 -15.41
N LEU A 357 -3.47 28.65 -15.17
CA LEU A 357 -4.45 27.72 -15.76
C LEU A 357 -5.62 27.41 -14.83
N ALA A 358 -5.52 27.74 -13.55
CA ALA A 358 -6.57 27.54 -12.55
C ALA A 358 -6.84 28.82 -11.74
N THR A 359 -8.05 28.95 -11.21
CA THR A 359 -8.53 30.16 -10.54
C THR A 359 -8.76 29.98 -9.04
N LYS A 360 -8.59 31.04 -8.24
CA LYS A 360 -8.86 30.98 -6.80
C LYS A 360 -10.30 30.53 -6.54
N GLY A 361 -10.48 29.57 -5.62
CA GLY A 361 -11.76 28.96 -5.29
C GLY A 361 -12.15 27.79 -6.20
N GLU A 362 -11.34 27.45 -7.20
CA GLU A 362 -11.55 26.27 -8.04
C GLU A 362 -11.24 24.97 -7.27
N SER A 363 -12.04 23.93 -7.52
CA SER A 363 -11.76 22.57 -7.03
C SER A 363 -10.84 21.85 -8.01
N LEU A 364 -9.63 21.53 -7.57
CA LEU A 364 -8.60 20.90 -8.38
C LEU A 364 -8.65 19.38 -8.27
N SER A 365 -8.27 18.71 -9.35
CA SER A 365 -7.99 17.27 -9.40
C SER A 365 -6.49 16.97 -9.35
N VAL A 366 -6.11 15.72 -9.02
CA VAL A 366 -4.69 15.31 -9.00
C VAL A 366 -4.07 15.50 -10.38
N ASP A 367 -2.84 16.01 -10.40
CA ASP A 367 -2.02 16.29 -11.57
C ASP A 367 -2.64 17.34 -12.53
N GLN A 368 -3.70 18.06 -12.13
CA GLN A 368 -4.24 19.21 -12.87
C GLN A 368 -3.24 20.35 -12.90
N ALA A 369 -2.97 20.91 -14.08
CA ALA A 369 -2.05 22.03 -14.20
C ALA A 369 -2.64 23.33 -13.63
N ILE A 370 -1.86 23.98 -12.76
CA ILE A 370 -2.21 25.25 -12.10
C ILE A 370 -1.46 26.40 -12.78
N VAL A 371 -0.16 26.23 -13.00
CA VAL A 371 0.71 27.24 -13.61
C VAL A 371 1.62 26.58 -14.64
N GLU A 372 1.83 27.25 -15.77
CA GLU A 372 2.80 26.89 -16.80
C GLU A 372 3.94 27.92 -16.83
N PHE A 373 5.19 27.46 -16.89
CA PHE A 373 6.40 28.26 -17.04
C PHE A 373 6.94 28.21 -18.47
N VAL A 374 7.62 29.28 -18.89
CA VAL A 374 8.38 29.37 -20.15
C VAL A 374 9.81 28.91 -19.94
#